data_AF-A0A842WT73-F1
#
_entry.id   AF-A0A842WT73-F1
#
_cell.length_a   1.000
_cell.length_b   1.000
_cell.length_c   1.000
_cell.angle_alpha   90.00
_cell.angle_beta   90.00
_cell.angle_gamma   90.00
#
_symmetry.space_group_name_H-M   'P 1'
#
loop_
_entity.id
_entity.type
_entity.pdbx_description
1 polymer ?
#
loop_
_entity_poly.entity_id
_entity_poly.type
_entity_poly.pdbx_seq_one_letter_code
_entity_poly.pdbx_strand_id
1 'polypeptide(L)'
;MAKVAQCEANMLGIIQDSPNRKDSSTQVTRILFRNNGSQWEILNTMDKLREIKTDSSRWTIINHGQSIGKLIIRDDIQLRFPDCDWCFTRDKLFRPIFVGEKIRIPDEDNKFGDWVRNFPNRPLVIVSQPQYADEEKWAELDVADSVLANLYPKLKEIIKHPHHCEGPPDYAALQIELKQSDIEAFTAYSNNRGDMLVSASFHPKHLECDGPLDKTWYPIWFFVADRTEMIGFNLEFLDAGDYDGDGKTEVIFEYTGYNEDGYVLYEPESGKKYEYLWKYH
;
A
#
# COMPACT_ATOMS: atom_id res chain seq x y z
N MET A 1 -8.97 -28.98 -32.68
CA MET A 1 -8.62 -27.68 -32.08
C MET A 1 -8.22 -27.95 -30.64
N ALA A 2 -6.93 -27.79 -30.30
CA ALA A 2 -6.50 -27.92 -28.91
C ALA A 2 -7.07 -26.73 -28.12
N LYS A 3 -7.79 -26.99 -27.03
CA LYS A 3 -8.10 -25.94 -26.05
C LYS A 3 -6.77 -25.46 -25.50
N VAL A 4 -6.38 -24.23 -25.86
CA VAL A 4 -5.31 -23.54 -25.14
C VAL A 4 -5.77 -23.50 -23.68
N ALA A 5 -5.01 -24.12 -22.79
CA ALA A 5 -5.26 -24.01 -21.37
C ALA A 5 -5.19 -22.51 -21.04
N GLN A 6 -6.34 -21.95 -20.69
CA GLN A 6 -6.39 -20.56 -20.24
C GLN A 6 -5.68 -20.55 -18.88
N CYS A 7 -4.44 -20.05 -18.85
CA CYS A 7 -3.76 -19.81 -17.59
C CYS A 7 -4.70 -19.00 -16.71
N GLU A 8 -4.95 -19.49 -15.50
CA GLU A 8 -5.73 -18.72 -14.53
C GLU A 8 -4.99 -17.41 -14.30
N ALA A 9 -5.73 -16.29 -14.40
CA ALA A 9 -5.15 -14.98 -14.23
C ALA A 9 -4.53 -14.87 -12.83
N ASN A 10 -3.31 -14.34 -12.75
CA ASN A 10 -2.69 -14.08 -11.47
C ASN A 10 -3.37 -12.89 -10.79
N MET A 11 -3.64 -13.01 -9.51
CA MET A 11 -4.38 -12.05 -8.72
C MET A 11 -3.66 -11.79 -7.42
N LEU A 12 -3.68 -10.52 -7.02
CA LEU A 12 -3.09 -10.02 -5.79
C LEU A 12 -4.22 -9.52 -4.88
N GLY A 13 -4.12 -9.86 -3.59
CA GLY A 13 -5.07 -9.45 -2.58
C GLY A 13 -4.40 -9.20 -1.24
N ILE A 14 -5.20 -8.74 -0.28
CA ILE A 14 -4.78 -8.49 1.10
C ILE A 14 -5.69 -9.24 2.04
N ILE A 15 -5.11 -9.86 3.07
CA ILE A 15 -5.81 -10.30 4.26
C ILE A 15 -5.52 -9.33 5.41
N GLN A 16 -6.57 -8.84 6.06
CA GLN A 16 -6.48 -7.85 7.13
C GLN A 16 -7.54 -8.10 8.19
N ASP A 17 -7.41 -7.48 9.35
CA ASP A 17 -8.49 -7.49 10.34
C ASP A 17 -9.70 -6.70 9.81
N SER A 18 -10.89 -7.12 10.23
CA SER A 18 -12.14 -6.57 9.73
C SER A 18 -12.26 -5.08 10.07
N PRO A 19 -12.65 -4.23 9.10
CA PRO A 19 -12.94 -2.82 9.36
C PRO A 19 -14.16 -2.64 10.27
N ASN A 20 -14.95 -3.70 10.52
CA ASN A 20 -16.06 -3.63 11.47
C ASN A 20 -15.55 -3.53 12.92
N ARG A 21 -15.81 -2.39 13.57
CA ARG A 21 -15.39 -2.11 14.95
C ARG A 21 -15.87 -3.14 15.98
N LYS A 22 -17.00 -3.79 15.74
CA LYS A 22 -17.56 -4.77 16.67
C LYS A 22 -16.86 -6.12 16.61
N ASP A 23 -16.07 -6.38 15.57
CA ASP A 23 -15.41 -7.65 15.35
C ASP A 23 -14.04 -7.50 14.67
N SER A 24 -13.13 -6.76 15.34
CA SER A 24 -11.72 -6.71 14.95
C SER A 24 -11.01 -8.07 15.05
N SER A 25 -11.67 -9.07 15.65
CA SER A 25 -11.12 -10.43 15.79
C SER A 25 -11.25 -11.26 14.50
N THR A 26 -12.10 -10.84 13.57
CA THR A 26 -12.27 -11.50 12.27
C THR A 26 -11.31 -10.95 11.24
N GLN A 27 -10.67 -11.83 10.47
CA GLN A 27 -9.90 -11.44 9.28
C GLN A 27 -10.78 -11.53 8.05
N VAL A 28 -10.59 -10.59 7.14
CA VAL A 28 -11.28 -10.49 5.86
C VAL A 28 -10.25 -10.39 4.74
N THR A 29 -10.67 -10.70 3.53
CA THR A 29 -9.83 -10.63 2.35
C THR A 29 -10.39 -9.65 1.33
N ARG A 30 -9.50 -8.86 0.72
CA ARG A 30 -9.77 -8.02 -0.45
C ARG A 30 -8.97 -8.55 -1.63
N ILE A 31 -9.60 -8.67 -2.79
CA ILE A 31 -8.90 -8.97 -4.04
C ILE A 31 -8.77 -7.64 -4.79
N LEU A 32 -7.55 -7.22 -5.06
CA LEU A 32 -7.24 -5.84 -5.43
C LEU A 32 -6.86 -5.71 -6.90
N PHE A 33 -5.99 -6.59 -7.38
CA PHE A 33 -5.40 -6.50 -8.70
C PHE A 33 -5.44 -7.85 -9.43
N ARG A 34 -5.58 -7.80 -10.75
CA ARG A 34 -5.51 -8.95 -11.66
C ARG A 34 -4.47 -8.66 -12.73
N ASN A 35 -3.47 -9.50 -12.87
CA ASN A 35 -2.52 -9.41 -13.98
C ASN A 35 -3.12 -10.11 -15.22
N ASN A 36 -3.14 -9.43 -16.37
CA ASN A 36 -3.68 -9.95 -17.63
C ASN A 36 -2.61 -10.44 -18.61
N GLY A 37 -1.37 -10.61 -18.14
CA GLY A 37 -0.19 -11.02 -18.90
C GLY A 37 0.65 -9.86 -19.46
N SER A 38 0.17 -8.62 -19.38
CA SER A 38 0.92 -7.44 -19.86
C SER A 38 0.90 -6.25 -18.89
N GLN A 39 -0.07 -6.24 -17.98
CA GLN A 39 -0.28 -5.17 -17.03
C GLN A 39 -1.23 -5.64 -15.92
N TRP A 40 -1.15 -4.95 -14.80
CA TRP A 40 -2.13 -5.06 -13.74
C TRP A 40 -3.43 -4.34 -14.09
N GLU A 41 -4.53 -4.94 -13.69
CA GLU A 41 -5.86 -4.37 -13.74
C GLU A 41 -6.38 -4.18 -12.32
N ILE A 42 -6.85 -2.97 -12.01
CA ILE A 42 -7.46 -2.64 -10.72
C ILE A 42 -8.89 -3.21 -10.67
N LEU A 43 -9.21 -3.99 -9.62
CA LEU A 43 -10.50 -4.66 -9.44
C LEU A 43 -11.49 -3.84 -8.60
N ASN A 44 -11.51 -2.51 -8.78
CA ASN A 44 -12.27 -1.57 -7.94
C ASN A 44 -13.73 -1.37 -8.37
N THR A 45 -14.28 -2.22 -9.24
CA THR A 45 -15.68 -2.19 -9.65
C THR A 45 -16.36 -3.52 -9.36
N MET A 46 -17.65 -3.48 -9.03
CA MET A 46 -18.44 -4.69 -8.76
C MET A 46 -18.47 -5.64 -9.96
N ASP A 47 -18.50 -5.13 -11.19
CA ASP A 47 -18.50 -5.97 -12.38
C ASP A 47 -17.20 -6.77 -12.52
N LYS A 48 -16.05 -6.13 -12.29
CA LYS A 48 -14.75 -6.83 -12.28
C LYS A 48 -14.67 -7.87 -11.16
N LEU A 49 -15.18 -7.54 -9.97
CA LEU A 49 -15.17 -8.48 -8.84
C LEU A 49 -16.11 -9.68 -9.05
N ARG A 50 -17.22 -9.52 -9.77
CA ARG A 50 -18.16 -10.60 -10.12
C ARG A 50 -17.56 -11.63 -11.08
N GLU A 51 -16.58 -11.24 -11.89
CA GLU A 51 -15.88 -12.16 -12.78
C GLU A 51 -14.94 -13.11 -12.03
N ILE A 52 -14.60 -12.79 -10.77
CA ILE A 52 -13.66 -13.57 -9.98
C ILE A 52 -14.36 -14.83 -9.46
N LYS A 53 -13.86 -15.97 -9.92
CA LYS A 53 -14.27 -17.28 -9.40
C LYS A 53 -13.35 -17.64 -8.24
N THR A 54 -13.86 -17.54 -7.01
CA THR A 54 -13.09 -17.86 -5.80
C THR A 54 -13.29 -19.30 -5.31
N ASP A 55 -14.34 -19.97 -5.81
CA ASP A 55 -14.70 -21.31 -5.39
C ASP A 55 -13.65 -22.33 -5.83
N SER A 56 -12.71 -22.63 -4.94
CA SER A 56 -11.68 -23.68 -4.97
C SER A 56 -10.24 -23.23 -5.24
N SER A 57 -9.99 -21.95 -5.49
CA SER A 57 -8.62 -21.46 -5.68
C SER A 57 -7.90 -21.41 -4.33
N ARG A 58 -6.73 -22.04 -4.26
CA ARG A 58 -5.81 -21.91 -3.11
C ARG A 58 -4.96 -20.67 -3.31
N TRP A 59 -4.90 -19.86 -2.28
CA TRP A 59 -4.07 -18.66 -2.23
C TRP A 59 -2.90 -18.89 -1.30
N THR A 60 -1.79 -18.24 -1.61
CA THR A 60 -0.59 -18.25 -0.77
C THR A 60 -0.55 -16.95 0.02
N ILE A 61 -0.33 -17.05 1.32
CA ILE A 61 -0.08 -15.90 2.21
C ILE A 61 1.42 -15.64 2.19
N ILE A 62 1.80 -14.40 1.94
CA ILE A 62 3.18 -14.00 1.75
C ILE A 62 3.57 -12.90 2.74
N ASN A 63 4.85 -12.85 3.05
CA ASN A 63 5.46 -11.81 3.87
C ASN A 63 6.96 -11.74 3.53
N HIS A 64 7.45 -10.59 3.09
CA HIS A 64 8.84 -10.37 2.71
C HIS A 64 9.35 -11.42 1.71
N GLY A 65 8.59 -11.63 0.64
CA GLY A 65 8.94 -12.57 -0.42
C GLY A 65 8.90 -14.06 -0.04
N GLN A 66 8.31 -14.41 1.11
CA GLN A 66 8.24 -15.80 1.60
C GLN A 66 6.79 -16.27 1.79
N SER A 67 6.51 -17.52 1.42
CA SER A 67 5.23 -18.15 1.77
C SER A 67 5.23 -18.50 3.25
N ILE A 68 4.29 -17.90 3.99
CA ILE A 68 4.09 -18.16 5.41
C ILE A 68 2.82 -18.98 5.68
N GLY A 69 1.95 -19.15 4.67
CA GLY A 69 0.76 -19.98 4.79
C GLY A 69 -0.07 -20.07 3.52
N LYS A 70 -1.22 -20.73 3.65
CA LYS A 70 -2.18 -20.91 2.56
C LYS A 70 -3.60 -20.72 3.06
N LEU A 71 -4.48 -20.26 2.18
CA LEU A 71 -5.90 -20.13 2.46
C LEU A 71 -6.75 -20.45 1.22
N ILE A 72 -8.05 -20.63 1.44
CA ILE A 72 -9.07 -20.61 0.41
C ILE A 72 -9.92 -19.38 0.67
N ILE A 73 -10.25 -18.64 -0.38
CA ILE A 73 -11.18 -17.50 -0.28
C ILE A 73 -12.59 -18.01 -0.57
N ARG A 74 -13.57 -17.61 0.23
CA ARG A 74 -15.00 -17.81 -0.05
C ARG A 74 -15.71 -16.50 -0.28
N ASP A 75 -16.52 -16.49 -1.33
CA ASP A 75 -17.51 -15.44 -1.57
C ASP A 75 -18.86 -15.83 -0.95
N ASP A 76 -18.91 -15.89 0.38
CA ASP A 76 -20.15 -16.11 1.12
C ASP A 76 -20.78 -14.82 1.66
N ILE A 77 -20.03 -13.71 1.64
CA ILE A 77 -20.56 -12.37 1.79
C ILE A 77 -21.13 -11.95 0.44
N GLN A 78 -22.31 -12.50 0.13
CA GLN A 78 -23.07 -12.09 -1.04
C GLN A 78 -23.60 -10.66 -0.81
N LEU A 79 -22.73 -9.65 -0.98
CA LEU A 79 -23.18 -8.32 -1.38
C LEU A 79 -23.76 -8.46 -2.78
N ARG A 80 -25.04 -8.82 -2.84
CA ARG A 80 -25.79 -8.81 -4.08
C ARG A 80 -26.11 -7.36 -4.36
N PHE A 81 -25.43 -6.77 -5.34
CA PHE A 81 -25.96 -5.57 -5.98
C PHE A 81 -26.99 -6.03 -7.03
N PRO A 82 -28.22 -5.47 -7.07
CA PRO A 82 -28.70 -4.26 -6.41
C PRO A 82 -29.42 -4.45 -5.06
N ASP A 83 -29.31 -5.60 -4.38
CA ASP A 83 -30.01 -5.88 -3.11
C ASP A 83 -29.57 -5.01 -1.92
N CYS A 84 -28.68 -4.03 -2.13
CA CYS A 84 -28.40 -2.93 -1.22
C CYS A 84 -28.18 -1.62 -1.98
N ASP A 85 -29.01 -0.61 -1.67
CA ASP A 85 -28.96 0.72 -2.29
C ASP A 85 -27.67 1.51 -1.98
N TRP A 86 -26.88 1.07 -0.98
CA TRP A 86 -25.72 1.78 -0.41
C TRP A 86 -24.45 0.90 -0.30
N CYS A 87 -24.30 -0.08 -1.19
CA CYS A 87 -23.07 -0.89 -1.22
C CYS A 87 -22.03 -0.28 -2.16
N PHE A 88 -20.84 0.00 -1.63
CA PHE A 88 -19.68 0.43 -2.39
C PHE A 88 -18.80 -0.78 -2.73
N THR A 89 -17.97 -0.70 -3.77
CA THR A 89 -17.00 -1.77 -4.09
C THR A 89 -16.13 -2.12 -2.88
N ARG A 90 -15.79 -1.14 -2.02
CA ARG A 90 -15.02 -1.36 -0.79
C ARG A 90 -15.70 -2.30 0.20
N ASP A 91 -17.01 -2.53 0.10
CA ASP A 91 -17.71 -3.40 1.03
C ASP A 91 -17.61 -4.87 0.60
N LYS A 92 -17.20 -5.14 -0.66
CA LYS A 92 -16.96 -6.49 -1.17
C LYS A 92 -15.72 -7.08 -0.51
N LEU A 93 -15.98 -7.80 0.57
CA LEU A 93 -15.02 -8.56 1.35
C LEU A 93 -15.25 -10.04 1.12
N PHE A 94 -14.18 -10.82 1.18
CA PHE A 94 -14.23 -12.26 1.12
C PHE A 94 -13.80 -12.87 2.45
N ARG A 95 -14.32 -14.05 2.77
CA ARG A 95 -13.93 -14.76 3.98
C ARG A 95 -12.73 -15.67 3.71
N PRO A 96 -11.61 -15.52 4.44
CA PRO A 96 -10.51 -16.46 4.37
C PRO A 96 -10.84 -17.76 5.13
N ILE A 97 -10.50 -18.90 4.53
CA ILE A 97 -10.49 -20.22 5.17
C ILE A 97 -9.04 -20.71 5.17
N PHE A 98 -8.38 -20.61 6.32
CA PHE A 98 -6.98 -21.00 6.47
C PHE A 98 -6.78 -22.50 6.28
N VAL A 99 -5.72 -22.86 5.57
CA VAL A 99 -5.24 -24.24 5.46
C VAL A 99 -4.17 -24.41 6.53
N GLY A 100 -4.61 -24.72 7.76
CA GLY A 100 -3.75 -24.80 8.94
C GLY A 100 -4.10 -23.74 9.98
N GLU A 101 -3.09 -23.23 10.68
CA GLU A 101 -3.28 -22.18 11.69
C GLU A 101 -3.61 -20.83 11.05
N LYS A 102 -4.41 -20.04 11.78
CA LYS A 102 -4.69 -18.66 11.42
C LYS A 102 -3.44 -17.82 11.59
N ILE A 103 -3.07 -17.06 10.55
CA ILE A 103 -1.83 -16.28 10.53
C ILE A 103 -2.13 -14.82 10.81
N ARG A 104 -1.36 -14.26 11.75
CA ARG A 104 -1.35 -12.84 12.11
C ARG A 104 0.07 -12.43 12.44
N ILE A 105 0.44 -11.23 12.02
CA ILE A 105 1.69 -10.58 12.39
C ILE A 105 1.29 -9.30 13.13
N PRO A 106 1.69 -9.13 14.41
CA PRO A 106 1.44 -7.90 15.15
C PRO A 106 2.00 -6.68 14.42
N ASP A 107 1.27 -5.58 14.47
CA ASP A 107 1.78 -4.28 14.01
C ASP A 107 2.34 -3.50 15.20
N GLU A 108 3.56 -3.83 15.61
CA GLU A 108 4.18 -3.29 16.84
C GLU A 108 4.37 -1.77 16.78
N ASP A 109 4.61 -1.24 15.58
CA ASP A 109 4.82 0.18 15.34
C ASP A 109 3.51 0.96 15.09
N ASN A 110 2.37 0.26 15.00
CA ASN A 110 1.07 0.82 14.65
C ASN A 110 1.09 1.61 13.33
N LYS A 111 1.79 1.08 12.32
CA LYS A 111 1.95 1.70 11.00
C LYS A 111 0.74 1.50 10.08
N PHE A 112 -0.06 0.47 10.33
CA PHE A 112 -1.14 0.04 9.42
C PHE A 112 -2.52 0.32 10.00
N GLY A 113 -3.46 0.69 9.13
CA GLY A 113 -4.78 1.14 9.59
C GLY A 113 -5.72 1.64 8.50
N ASP A 114 -6.91 2.01 8.95
CA ASP A 114 -7.85 2.80 8.18
C ASP A 114 -7.78 4.27 8.62
N TRP A 115 -8.41 5.16 7.87
CA TRP A 115 -8.46 6.60 8.18
C TRP A 115 -8.91 6.91 9.61
N VAL A 116 -9.63 5.99 10.26
CA VAL A 116 -10.26 6.20 11.57
C VAL A 116 -9.50 5.51 12.70
N ARG A 117 -8.67 4.50 12.43
CA ARG A 117 -7.95 3.74 13.45
C ARG A 117 -6.81 2.88 12.88
N ASN A 118 -5.89 2.52 13.76
CA ASN A 118 -4.86 1.54 13.46
C ASN A 118 -5.38 0.12 13.72
N PHE A 119 -4.86 -0.85 12.99
CA PHE A 119 -5.14 -2.26 13.20
C PHE A 119 -4.10 -2.87 14.14
N PRO A 120 -4.48 -3.85 14.99
CA PRO A 120 -3.50 -4.49 15.88
C PRO A 120 -2.55 -5.44 15.15
N ASN A 121 -2.88 -5.82 13.91
CA ASN A 121 -2.08 -6.70 13.08
C ASN A 121 -1.82 -6.05 11.72
N ARG A 122 -0.62 -6.27 11.21
CA ARG A 122 -0.20 -5.87 9.86
C ARG A 122 -1.05 -6.61 8.82
N PRO A 123 -1.56 -5.93 7.77
CA PRO A 123 -2.15 -6.60 6.62
C PRO A 123 -1.13 -7.53 5.95
N LEU A 124 -1.57 -8.68 5.43
CA LEU A 124 -0.67 -9.61 4.73
C LEU A 124 -1.09 -9.71 3.28
N VAL A 125 -0.12 -9.80 2.40
CA VAL A 125 -0.36 -9.97 0.97
C VAL A 125 -0.71 -11.42 0.69
N ILE A 126 -1.59 -11.63 -0.29
CA ILE A 126 -1.93 -12.96 -0.79
C ILE A 126 -1.91 -12.98 -2.31
N VAL A 127 -1.45 -14.10 -2.88
CA VAL A 127 -1.36 -14.32 -4.32
C VAL A 127 -2.10 -15.59 -4.74
N SER A 128 -2.76 -15.55 -5.90
CA SER A 128 -3.49 -16.70 -6.43
C SER A 128 -2.58 -17.72 -7.11
N GLN A 129 -1.41 -17.29 -7.60
CA GLN A 129 -0.34 -18.13 -8.12
C GLN A 129 0.85 -18.11 -7.16
N PRO A 130 1.72 -19.15 -7.12
CA PRO A 130 2.89 -19.19 -6.24
C PRO A 130 4.05 -18.32 -6.77
N GLN A 131 3.74 -17.11 -7.23
CA GLN A 131 4.67 -16.08 -7.69
C GLN A 131 4.71 -14.99 -6.63
N TYR A 132 5.80 -14.97 -5.87
CA TYR A 132 5.97 -14.06 -4.74
C TYR A 132 7.44 -13.90 -4.33
N ALA A 133 8.38 -14.41 -5.12
CA ALA A 133 9.78 -14.39 -4.72
C ALA A 133 10.28 -12.94 -4.74
N ASP A 134 10.92 -12.52 -3.65
CA ASP A 134 11.69 -11.28 -3.61
C ASP A 134 13.15 -11.60 -4.01
N GLU A 135 13.40 -11.74 -5.31
CA GLU A 135 14.75 -12.00 -5.83
C GLU A 135 15.68 -10.79 -5.64
N GLU A 136 15.10 -9.60 -5.56
CA GLU A 136 15.79 -8.34 -5.33
C GLU A 136 16.23 -8.16 -3.87
N LYS A 137 15.61 -8.88 -2.93
CA LYS A 137 15.93 -8.90 -1.49
C LYS A 137 15.80 -7.52 -0.85
N TRP A 138 14.63 -6.91 -1.01
CA TRP A 138 14.29 -5.66 -0.36
C TRP A 138 14.39 -5.79 1.16
N ALA A 139 15.23 -4.94 1.76
CA ALA A 139 15.46 -4.93 3.20
C ALA A 139 15.56 -3.49 3.72
N GLU A 140 15.15 -3.29 4.97
CA GLU A 140 15.21 -1.99 5.63
C GLU A 140 16.65 -1.46 5.71
N LEU A 141 16.81 -0.14 5.58
CA LEU A 141 18.10 0.54 5.50
C LEU A 141 18.07 1.91 6.20
N ASP A 142 19.16 2.25 6.89
CA ASP A 142 19.43 3.62 7.33
C ASP A 142 19.84 4.52 6.15
N VAL A 143 19.11 5.62 5.96
CA VAL A 143 19.33 6.53 4.82
C VAL A 143 20.55 7.42 5.04
N ALA A 144 21.51 7.38 4.11
CA ALA A 144 22.67 8.26 4.14
C ALA A 144 22.32 9.72 3.81
N ASP A 145 23.03 10.67 4.42
CA ASP A 145 22.86 12.13 4.18
C ASP A 145 22.94 12.52 2.70
N SER A 146 23.75 11.81 1.90
CA SER A 146 23.85 12.05 0.45
C SER A 146 22.55 11.76 -0.29
N VAL A 147 21.76 10.78 0.16
CA VAL A 147 20.45 10.49 -0.41
C VAL A 147 19.48 11.61 -0.05
N LEU A 148 19.47 12.07 1.21
CA LEU A 148 18.63 13.19 1.63
C LEU A 148 19.00 14.50 0.90
N ALA A 149 20.29 14.74 0.64
CA ALA A 149 20.76 15.84 -0.19
C ALA A 149 20.15 15.80 -1.61
N ASN A 150 20.06 14.61 -2.20
CA ASN A 150 19.45 14.42 -3.51
C ASN A 150 17.91 14.57 -3.50
N LEU A 151 17.25 14.25 -2.38
CA LEU A 151 15.81 14.42 -2.21
C LEU A 151 15.39 15.86 -1.95
N TYR A 152 16.26 16.68 -1.34
CA TYR A 152 15.97 18.07 -0.99
C TYR A 152 15.37 18.94 -2.11
N PRO A 153 15.98 19.03 -3.31
CA PRO A 153 15.40 19.84 -4.37
C PRO A 153 13.99 19.38 -4.78
N LYS A 154 13.72 18.07 -4.75
CA LYS A 154 12.40 17.50 -5.09
C LYS A 154 11.36 17.81 -4.04
N LEU A 155 11.72 17.62 -2.77
CA LEU A 155 10.85 17.97 -1.64
C LEU A 155 10.50 19.47 -1.65
N LYS A 156 11.48 20.34 -1.92
CA LYS A 156 11.26 21.79 -2.04
C LYS A 156 10.33 22.14 -3.21
N GLU A 157 10.47 21.47 -4.35
CA GLU A 157 9.60 21.65 -5.51
C GLU A 157 8.15 21.20 -5.26
N ILE A 158 7.97 20.13 -4.49
CA ILE A 158 6.64 19.61 -4.12
C ILE A 158 5.92 20.59 -3.19
N ILE A 159 6.61 21.07 -2.14
CA ILE A 159 5.99 21.91 -1.10
C ILE A 159 5.78 23.35 -1.58
N LYS A 160 6.70 23.89 -2.41
CA LYS A 160 6.71 25.25 -3.01
C LYS A 160 6.71 26.42 -2.03
N HIS A 161 5.73 26.49 -1.13
CA HIS A 161 5.48 27.60 -0.21
C HIS A 161 5.28 27.05 1.21
N PRO A 162 6.37 26.64 1.88
CA PRO A 162 6.29 26.17 3.26
C PRO A 162 5.97 27.34 4.19
N HIS A 163 5.06 27.09 5.14
CA HIS A 163 4.69 28.05 6.16
C HIS A 163 4.72 27.39 7.54
N HIS A 164 4.96 28.21 8.57
CA HIS A 164 4.85 27.86 9.97
C HIS A 164 3.90 28.85 10.64
N CYS A 165 3.05 28.40 11.55
CA CYS A 165 2.21 29.30 12.35
C CYS A 165 2.78 29.42 13.77
N GLU A 166 2.83 30.63 14.32
CA GLU A 166 3.42 30.90 15.64
C GLU A 166 2.58 30.37 16.82
N GLY A 167 1.42 29.75 16.53
CA GLY A 167 0.50 29.22 17.53
C GLY A 167 -0.28 30.32 18.26
N PRO A 168 -1.14 29.96 19.25
CA PRO A 168 -1.93 30.96 19.95
C PRO A 168 -1.05 32.00 20.68
N PRO A 169 -1.39 33.30 20.62
CA PRO A 169 -2.61 33.87 20.05
C PRO A 169 -2.53 34.27 18.56
N ASP A 170 -1.35 34.18 17.93
CA ASP A 170 -1.10 34.66 16.57
C ASP A 170 -0.93 33.51 15.58
N TYR A 171 -2.02 33.19 14.88
CA TYR A 171 -2.05 32.16 13.86
C TYR A 171 -1.59 32.65 12.48
N ALA A 172 -0.82 33.75 12.43
CA ALA A 172 -0.23 34.21 11.18
C ALA A 172 0.67 33.12 10.59
N ALA A 173 0.35 32.70 9.36
CA ALA A 173 1.21 31.83 8.58
C ALA A 173 2.43 32.62 8.10
N LEU A 174 3.58 32.30 8.66
CA LEU A 174 4.87 32.85 8.25
C LEU A 174 5.52 31.92 7.24
N GLN A 175 5.83 32.44 6.06
CA GLN A 175 6.62 31.70 5.09
C GLN A 175 8.01 31.45 5.66
N ILE A 176 8.46 30.19 5.61
CA ILE A 176 9.78 29.80 6.09
C ILE A 176 10.71 29.42 4.93
N GLU A 177 12.01 29.45 5.21
CA GLU A 177 13.02 28.88 4.30
C GLU A 177 13.38 27.47 4.77
N LEU A 178 13.11 26.47 3.95
CA LEU A 178 13.51 25.09 4.20
C LEU A 178 14.97 24.87 3.83
N LYS A 179 15.71 24.20 4.71
CA LYS A 179 17.10 23.78 4.51
C LYS A 179 17.19 22.28 4.33
N GLN A 180 18.31 21.81 3.79
CA GLN A 180 18.56 20.37 3.66
C GLN A 180 18.57 19.66 5.03
N SER A 181 19.07 20.33 6.07
CA SER A 181 19.09 19.83 7.45
C SER A 181 17.71 19.59 8.05
N ASP A 182 16.66 20.11 7.40
CA ASP A 182 15.29 20.04 7.90
C ASP A 182 14.58 18.80 7.35
N ILE A 183 15.24 18.00 6.51
CA ILE A 183 14.71 16.75 5.97
C ILE A 183 14.99 15.61 6.93
N GLU A 184 13.98 14.77 7.13
CA GLU A 184 14.05 13.54 7.89
C GLU A 184 13.62 12.37 7.01
N ALA A 185 14.36 11.27 7.10
CA ALA A 185 13.92 9.98 6.58
C ALA A 185 13.17 9.24 7.69
N PHE A 186 12.01 8.69 7.36
CA PHE A 186 11.18 7.95 8.31
C PHE A 186 11.43 6.46 8.22
N THR A 187 11.39 5.93 7.00
CA THR A 187 11.59 4.51 6.68
C THR A 187 12.27 4.45 5.33
N ALA A 188 13.17 3.49 5.13
CA ALA A 188 13.70 3.19 3.81
C ALA A 188 14.00 1.71 3.65
N TYR A 189 13.94 1.27 2.40
CA TYR A 189 14.31 -0.07 1.98
C TYR A 189 15.29 0.02 0.82
N SER A 190 16.17 -0.97 0.70
CA SER A 190 17.05 -1.12 -0.44
C SER A 190 17.07 -2.56 -0.95
N ASN A 191 17.32 -2.72 -2.23
CA ASN A 191 17.52 -4.03 -2.84
C ASN A 191 19.00 -4.34 -3.09
N ASN A 192 19.28 -5.55 -3.59
CA ASN A 192 20.62 -6.02 -3.90
C ASN A 192 21.31 -5.29 -5.07
N ARG A 193 20.57 -4.46 -5.83
CA ARG A 193 21.11 -3.58 -6.88
C ARG A 193 21.51 -2.20 -6.35
N GLY A 194 21.12 -1.88 -5.12
CA GLY A 194 21.31 -0.56 -4.51
C GLY A 194 20.21 0.44 -4.84
N ASP A 195 19.12 0.00 -5.51
CA ASP A 195 17.92 0.83 -5.64
C ASP A 195 17.26 0.97 -4.27
N MET A 196 16.61 2.10 -4.01
CA MET A 196 16.01 2.40 -2.70
C MET A 196 14.56 2.86 -2.83
N LEU A 197 13.77 2.51 -1.82
CA LEU A 197 12.49 3.15 -1.52
C LEU A 197 12.73 3.99 -0.27
N VAL A 198 12.47 5.30 -0.35
CA VAL A 198 12.75 6.22 0.75
C VAL A 198 11.50 7.02 1.07
N SER A 199 11.05 6.91 2.32
CA SER A 199 10.03 7.76 2.90
C SER A 199 10.69 8.95 3.58
N ALA A 200 10.47 10.16 3.07
CA ALA A 200 11.07 11.38 3.60
C ALA A 200 10.13 12.57 3.53
N SER A 201 10.26 13.48 4.49
CA SER A 201 9.59 14.79 4.49
C SER A 201 10.42 15.80 5.28
N PHE A 202 9.95 17.03 5.39
CA PHE A 202 10.55 17.98 6.32
C PHE A 202 10.01 17.75 7.73
N HIS A 203 10.88 17.92 8.72
CA HIS A 203 10.54 17.69 10.12
C HIS A 203 9.27 18.50 10.53
N PRO A 204 8.26 17.87 11.16
CA PRO A 204 6.94 18.47 11.43
C PRO A 204 6.96 19.84 12.09
N LYS A 205 7.88 20.06 13.05
CA LYS A 205 8.14 21.36 13.71
C LYS A 205 8.27 22.57 12.76
N HIS A 206 8.61 22.36 11.50
CA HIS A 206 8.76 23.44 10.52
C HIS A 206 7.46 23.76 9.77
N LEU A 207 6.46 22.87 9.79
CA LEU A 207 5.24 23.01 8.98
C LEU A 207 3.96 23.12 9.80
N GLU A 208 4.04 23.03 11.13
CA GLU A 208 2.88 23.09 12.01
C GLU A 208 2.11 24.43 11.90
N CYS A 209 0.87 24.32 11.43
CA CYS A 209 -0.19 25.30 11.57
C CYS A 209 -1.41 24.66 12.25
N ASP A 210 -2.16 25.43 13.06
CA ASP A 210 -3.41 24.93 13.67
C ASP A 210 -4.46 24.67 12.57
N GLY A 211 -4.38 23.48 11.97
CA GLY A 211 -5.20 23.04 10.85
C GLY A 211 -5.02 21.53 10.63
N PRO A 212 -5.94 20.90 9.87
CA PRO A 212 -5.74 19.51 9.48
C PRO A 212 -4.40 19.37 8.75
N LEU A 213 -3.65 18.33 9.07
CA LEU A 213 -2.38 18.01 8.40
C LEU A 213 -2.61 18.04 6.88
N ASP A 214 -1.94 18.96 6.18
CA ASP A 214 -1.92 18.95 4.72
C ASP A 214 -1.11 17.75 4.22
N LYS A 215 -1.40 17.28 3.01
CA LYS A 215 -0.66 16.21 2.32
C LYS A 215 0.86 16.45 2.31
N THR A 216 1.27 17.72 2.34
CA THR A 216 2.68 18.13 2.37
C THR A 216 3.43 17.78 3.66
N TRP A 217 2.72 17.38 4.74
CA TRP A 217 3.31 17.05 6.03
C TRP A 217 3.55 15.55 6.21
N TYR A 218 2.86 14.74 5.42
CA TYR A 218 3.04 13.30 5.47
C TYR A 218 4.35 12.92 4.77
N PRO A 219 5.04 11.89 5.27
CA PRO A 219 6.18 11.32 4.57
C PRO A 219 5.83 11.03 3.10
N ILE A 220 6.71 11.46 2.20
CA ILE A 220 6.59 11.22 0.77
C ILE A 220 7.50 10.05 0.43
N TRP A 221 6.94 9.06 -0.27
CA TRP A 221 7.72 7.95 -0.77
C TRP A 221 8.35 8.28 -2.11
N PHE A 222 9.64 7.96 -2.22
CA PHE A 222 10.44 8.07 -3.43
C PHE A 222 11.06 6.74 -3.79
N PHE A 223 11.16 6.45 -5.08
CA PHE A 223 12.07 5.46 -5.61
C PHE A 223 13.37 6.15 -6.02
N VAL A 224 14.52 5.65 -5.58
CA VAL A 224 15.85 6.23 -5.81
C VAL A 224 16.74 5.18 -6.43
N ALA A 225 17.07 5.36 -7.71
CA ALA A 225 17.99 4.52 -8.49
C ALA A 225 18.88 5.44 -9.35
N ASP A 226 19.01 5.15 -10.66
CA ASP A 226 19.61 6.06 -11.64
C ASP A 226 18.84 7.38 -11.78
N ARG A 227 17.53 7.31 -11.52
CA ARG A 227 16.62 8.44 -11.36
C ARG A 227 15.97 8.40 -9.97
N THR A 228 15.51 9.56 -9.53
CA THR A 228 14.62 9.66 -8.38
C THR A 228 13.22 9.97 -8.85
N GLU A 229 12.26 9.15 -8.44
CA GLU A 229 10.86 9.26 -8.80
C GLU A 229 10.01 9.38 -7.54
N MET A 230 8.98 10.22 -7.58
CA MET A 230 8.02 10.32 -6.48
C MET A 230 6.94 9.25 -6.66
N ILE A 231 6.74 8.42 -5.66
CA ILE A 231 5.71 7.38 -5.64
C ILE A 231 4.38 7.99 -5.19
N GLY A 232 4.36 8.63 -4.01
CA GLY A 232 3.13 9.20 -3.45
C GLY A 232 3.26 9.67 -2.00
N PHE A 233 2.15 10.21 -1.50
CA PHE A 233 1.94 10.57 -0.10
C PHE A 233 1.07 9.51 0.58
N ASN A 234 1.05 9.49 1.91
CA ASN A 234 0.12 8.66 2.68
C ASN A 234 0.26 7.17 2.38
N LEU A 235 1.47 6.72 2.08
CA LEU A 235 1.77 5.34 1.78
C LEU A 235 2.55 4.74 2.94
N GLU A 236 2.29 3.47 3.23
CA GLU A 236 3.10 2.64 4.12
C GLU A 236 3.55 1.39 3.38
N PHE A 237 4.85 1.06 3.44
CA PHE A 237 5.40 -0.09 2.72
C PHE A 237 4.84 -1.39 3.31
N LEU A 238 4.18 -2.19 2.48
CA LEU A 238 3.54 -3.42 2.92
C LEU A 238 4.31 -4.68 2.52
N ASP A 239 4.71 -4.83 1.27
CA ASP A 239 5.52 -5.99 0.84
C ASP A 239 6.14 -5.73 -0.53
N ALA A 240 7.13 -6.54 -0.89
CA ALA A 240 7.75 -6.56 -2.21
C ALA A 240 7.92 -8.00 -2.71
N GLY A 241 7.64 -8.23 -3.99
CA GLY A 241 7.86 -9.52 -4.64
C GLY A 241 7.50 -9.51 -6.12
N ASP A 242 7.98 -10.50 -6.86
CA ASP A 242 7.59 -10.78 -8.23
C ASP A 242 6.19 -11.41 -8.25
N TYR A 243 5.17 -10.56 -8.33
CA TYR A 243 3.78 -10.96 -8.18
C TYR A 243 3.13 -11.34 -9.49
N ASP A 244 3.75 -11.11 -10.65
CA ASP A 244 3.24 -11.60 -11.94
C ASP A 244 4.15 -12.64 -12.63
N GLY A 245 5.33 -12.89 -12.07
CA GLY A 245 6.28 -13.89 -12.51
C GLY A 245 7.11 -13.47 -13.72
N ASP A 246 7.27 -12.18 -13.97
CA ASP A 246 8.09 -11.66 -15.06
C ASP A 246 9.57 -11.49 -14.69
N GLY A 247 9.94 -11.80 -13.44
CA GLY A 247 11.28 -11.68 -12.88
C GLY A 247 11.61 -10.28 -12.34
N LYS A 248 10.63 -9.37 -12.29
CA LYS A 248 10.76 -8.03 -11.71
C LYS A 248 9.95 -7.96 -10.44
N THR A 249 10.32 -7.03 -9.56
CA THR A 249 9.63 -6.85 -8.28
C THR A 249 8.55 -5.79 -8.39
N GLU A 250 7.35 -6.13 -7.94
CA GLU A 250 6.32 -5.16 -7.59
C GLU A 250 6.39 -4.84 -6.10
N VAL A 251 6.05 -3.60 -5.77
CA VAL A 251 5.96 -3.11 -4.40
C VAL A 251 4.53 -2.74 -4.10
N ILE A 252 3.98 -3.24 -3.00
CA ILE A 252 2.65 -2.87 -2.54
C ILE A 252 2.74 -1.99 -1.29
N PHE A 253 1.94 -0.94 -1.30
CA PHE A 253 1.77 -0.02 -0.19
C PHE A 253 0.32 -0.06 0.30
N GLU A 254 0.12 0.08 1.61
CA GLU A 254 -1.16 0.55 2.13
C GLU A 254 -1.26 2.07 1.92
N TYR A 255 -2.44 2.56 1.56
CA TYR A 255 -2.73 3.99 1.46
C TYR A 255 -3.78 4.37 2.49
N THR A 256 -3.50 5.41 3.29
CA THR A 256 -4.41 5.93 4.32
C THR A 256 -4.41 7.45 4.29
N GLY A 257 -5.48 8.04 3.76
CA GLY A 257 -5.66 9.47 3.59
C GLY A 257 -6.94 10.00 4.25
N TYR A 258 -7.15 11.31 4.18
CA TYR A 258 -8.37 11.91 4.72
C TYR A 258 -9.61 11.41 3.98
N ASN A 259 -10.50 10.69 4.69
CA ASN A 259 -11.71 10.09 4.15
C ASN A 259 -11.47 9.09 3.00
N GLU A 260 -10.28 8.53 2.88
CA GLU A 260 -9.91 7.67 1.77
C GLU A 260 -8.85 6.66 2.20
N ASP A 261 -9.06 5.38 1.92
CA ASP A 261 -8.06 4.33 2.16
C ASP A 261 -7.90 3.48 0.91
N GLY A 262 -6.87 2.65 0.87
CA GLY A 262 -6.58 1.85 -0.30
C GLY A 262 -5.29 1.07 -0.25
N TYR A 263 -4.91 0.57 -1.42
CA TYR A 263 -3.63 -0.05 -1.66
C TYR A 263 -3.08 0.43 -3.00
N VAL A 264 -1.77 0.63 -3.06
CA VAL A 264 -1.06 1.05 -4.27
C VAL A 264 -0.05 -0.01 -4.63
N LEU A 265 -0.18 -0.57 -5.83
CA LEU A 265 0.84 -1.42 -6.44
C LEU A 265 1.74 -0.54 -7.32
N TYR A 266 3.05 -0.62 -7.12
CA TYR A 266 4.06 0.15 -7.81
C TYR A 266 5.06 -0.79 -8.50
N GLU A 267 5.36 -0.51 -9.77
CA GLU A 267 6.39 -1.19 -10.55
C GLU A 267 7.63 -0.28 -10.65
N PRO A 268 8.70 -0.48 -9.86
CA PRO A 268 9.83 0.46 -9.79
C PRO A 268 10.54 0.71 -11.12
N GLU A 269 10.72 -0.34 -11.94
CA GLU A 269 11.43 -0.21 -13.22
C GLU A 269 10.65 0.66 -14.21
N SER A 270 9.33 0.45 -14.29
CA SER A 270 8.44 1.13 -15.24
C SER A 270 7.93 2.48 -14.73
N GLY A 271 7.94 2.70 -13.41
CA GLY A 271 7.33 3.84 -12.73
C GLY A 271 5.79 3.80 -12.71
N LYS A 272 5.16 2.68 -13.11
CA LYS A 272 3.70 2.58 -13.15
C LYS A 272 3.13 2.36 -11.75
N LYS A 273 1.93 2.90 -11.56
CA LYS A 273 1.14 2.74 -10.33
C LYS A 273 -0.26 2.25 -10.65
N TYR A 274 -0.77 1.39 -9.78
CA TYR A 274 -2.13 0.88 -9.81
C TYR A 274 -2.77 1.11 -8.45
N GLU A 275 -3.79 1.95 -8.41
CA GLU A 275 -4.35 2.48 -7.15
C GLU A 275 -5.75 1.90 -6.92
N TYR A 276 -5.86 0.96 -5.98
CA TYR A 276 -7.14 0.48 -5.47
C TYR A 276 -7.53 1.35 -4.27
N LEU A 277 -8.24 2.45 -4.51
CA LEU A 277 -8.66 3.38 -3.47
C LEU A 277 -10.18 3.37 -3.27
N TRP A 278 -10.63 3.70 -2.07
CA TRP A 278 -12.02 3.95 -1.75
C TRP A 278 -12.17 5.12 -0.79
N LYS A 279 -13.24 5.89 -0.97
CA LYS A 279 -13.62 6.99 -0.08
C LYS A 279 -14.70 6.55 0.89
N TYR A 280 -14.88 7.25 2.01
CA TYR A 280 -15.96 6.98 2.97
C TYR A 280 -17.26 7.76 2.69
N HIS A 281 -17.19 8.80 1.85
CA HIS A 281 -18.28 9.69 1.50
C HIS A 281 -18.42 9.85 -0.02
#